data_AF-A0A958JS08-F1
#
_entry.id   AF-A0A958JS08-F1
#
_cell.length_a   1.000
_cell.length_b   1.000
_cell.length_c   1.000
_cell.angle_alpha   90.00
_cell.angle_beta   90.00
_cell.angle_gamma   90.00
#
_symmetry.space_group_name_H-M   'P 1'
#
loop_
_entity.id
_entity.type
_entity.pdbx_description
1 polymer ?
#
loop_
_entity_poly.entity_id
_entity_poly.type
_entity_poly.pdbx_seq_one_letter_code
_entity_poly.pdbx_strand_id
1 'polypeptide(L)'
;MGESAPREDVSFLPPFQGADAVRDDLLETFPFHSPKQRIETETAEFSAVCPFSGLPDYAKLKITYYPTGGKCVELRSLKYYITSFRNVGIYQEEATALIRKHLELTLECPVQVETRYNTRGGFDTLCTEGQVSVPS
;
A
#
# COMPACT_ATOMS: atom_id res chain seq x y z
N MET A 1 -16.92 25.25 12.08
CA MET A 1 -16.36 24.55 13.25
C MET A 1 -17.11 23.24 13.35
N GLY A 2 -16.59 22.19 12.69
CA GLY A 2 -17.19 20.85 12.75
C GLY A 2 -16.55 20.11 13.90
N GLU A 3 -17.29 19.92 14.97
CA GLU A 3 -16.86 19.11 16.11
C GLU A 3 -16.74 17.66 15.62
N SER A 4 -15.50 17.18 15.49
CA SER A 4 -15.23 15.79 15.14
C SER A 4 -15.87 14.91 16.22
N ALA A 5 -16.65 13.91 15.80
CA ALA A 5 -17.23 12.91 16.69
C ALA A 5 -16.20 12.42 17.72
N PRO A 6 -16.60 12.12 18.97
CA PRO A 6 -15.68 11.66 19.99
C PRO A 6 -14.98 10.40 19.47
N ARG A 7 -13.64 10.47 19.35
CA ARG A 7 -12.81 9.31 19.08
C ARG A 7 -13.07 8.31 20.21
N GLU A 8 -13.28 7.04 19.89
CA GLU A 8 -13.36 5.99 20.91
C GLU A 8 -12.13 6.10 21.82
N ASP A 9 -12.30 5.89 23.12
CA ASP A 9 -11.17 5.87 24.05
C ASP A 9 -10.31 4.63 23.77
N VAL A 10 -9.30 4.82 22.93
CA VAL A 10 -8.37 3.78 22.48
C VAL A 10 -7.08 3.77 23.31
N SER A 11 -7.06 4.39 24.50
CA SER A 11 -5.86 4.52 25.32
C SER A 11 -5.28 3.19 25.80
N PHE A 12 -6.07 2.10 25.75
CA PHE A 12 -5.65 0.75 26.11
C PHE A 12 -4.95 0.00 24.96
N LEU A 13 -5.02 0.50 23.72
CA LEU A 13 -4.35 -0.09 22.57
C LEU A 13 -2.88 0.35 22.50
N PRO A 14 -2.00 -0.48 21.90
CA PRO A 14 -0.62 -0.07 21.65
C PRO A 14 -0.57 1.22 20.80
N PRO A 15 0.39 2.12 21.05
CA PRO A 15 0.55 3.31 20.22
C PRO A 15 0.92 2.92 18.79
N PHE A 16 0.37 3.64 17.82
CA PHE A 16 0.72 3.54 16.41
C PHE A 16 1.41 4.82 15.93
N GLN A 17 2.15 4.70 14.84
CA GLN A 17 2.96 5.75 14.24
C GLN A 17 2.17 6.50 13.17
N GLY A 18 2.63 7.70 12.81
CA GLY A 18 2.08 8.45 11.67
C GLY A 18 2.49 7.83 10.33
N ALA A 19 1.85 8.29 9.25
CA ALA A 19 2.13 7.83 7.89
C ALA A 19 3.59 8.08 7.44
N ASP A 20 4.26 9.05 8.04
CA ASP A 20 5.68 9.38 7.84
C ASP A 20 6.65 8.29 8.33
N ALA A 21 6.17 7.32 9.12
CA ALA A 21 6.99 6.20 9.57
C ALA A 21 7.06 5.03 8.57
N VAL A 22 6.30 5.07 7.47
CA VAL A 22 6.42 4.11 6.37
C VAL A 22 7.82 4.19 5.77
N ARG A 23 8.44 3.03 5.53
CA ARG A 23 9.86 2.91 5.16
C ARG A 23 10.06 2.63 3.67
N ASP A 24 9.83 3.63 2.83
CA ASP A 24 10.03 3.54 1.36
C ASP A 24 11.50 3.36 0.97
N ASP A 25 12.43 3.81 1.82
CA ASP A 25 13.88 3.58 1.71
C ASP A 25 14.29 2.10 1.70
N LEU A 26 13.39 1.19 2.10
CA LEU A 26 13.62 -0.26 2.04
C LEU A 26 13.45 -0.83 0.62
N LEU A 27 12.84 -0.10 -0.31
CA LEU A 27 12.55 -0.61 -1.65
C LEU A 27 13.83 -0.74 -2.47
N GLU A 28 14.12 -1.97 -2.91
CA GLU A 28 15.23 -2.29 -3.80
C GLU A 28 14.69 -2.72 -5.17
N THR A 29 15.51 -2.55 -6.21
CA THR A 29 15.17 -2.98 -7.57
C THR A 29 16.32 -3.74 -8.21
N PHE A 30 16.01 -4.50 -9.26
CA PHE A 30 17.01 -5.12 -10.12
C PHE A 30 16.72 -4.79 -11.60
N PRO A 31 17.75 -4.74 -12.47
CA PRO A 31 17.57 -4.45 -13.89
C PRO A 31 16.70 -5.50 -14.59
N PHE A 32 15.78 -5.07 -15.45
CA PHE A 32 14.92 -5.96 -16.22
C PHE A 32 14.47 -5.31 -17.54
N HIS A 33 14.62 -6.03 -18.66
CA HIS A 33 14.56 -5.44 -20.00
C HIS A 33 13.44 -5.98 -20.91
N SER A 34 12.32 -6.43 -20.34
CA SER A 34 11.12 -6.82 -21.12
C SER A 34 9.97 -5.86 -20.86
N PRO A 35 9.94 -4.68 -21.53
CA PRO A 35 8.98 -3.62 -21.22
C PRO A 35 7.53 -4.01 -21.56
N LYS A 36 7.31 -5.03 -22.41
CA LYS A 36 5.98 -5.52 -22.79
C LYS A 36 5.43 -6.60 -21.85
N GLN A 37 6.23 -7.06 -20.89
CA GLN A 37 5.77 -8.05 -19.92
C GLN A 37 4.95 -7.36 -18.83
N ARG A 38 3.69 -7.78 -18.68
CA ARG A 38 2.84 -7.37 -17.57
C ARG A 38 3.25 -8.16 -16.33
N ILE A 39 3.57 -7.47 -15.24
CA ILE A 39 3.96 -8.07 -13.97
C ILE A 39 2.85 -7.81 -12.97
N GLU A 40 2.35 -8.89 -12.35
CA GLU A 40 1.42 -8.84 -11.24
C GLU A 40 2.05 -9.52 -10.03
N THR A 41 1.93 -8.87 -8.87
CA THR A 41 2.37 -9.43 -7.59
C THR A 41 1.26 -9.20 -6.58
N GLU A 42 0.89 -10.26 -5.86
CA GLU A 42 -0.21 -10.23 -4.90
C GLU A 42 0.26 -10.77 -3.54
N THR A 43 -0.26 -10.19 -2.46
CA THR A 43 -0.06 -10.68 -1.09
C THR A 43 -1.29 -10.43 -0.24
N ALA A 44 -1.54 -11.31 0.72
CA ALA A 44 -2.56 -11.11 1.77
C ALA A 44 -1.93 -10.64 3.09
N GLU A 45 -0.63 -10.33 3.10
CA GLU A 45 0.12 -9.96 4.30
C GLU A 45 0.08 -8.44 4.62
N PHE A 46 -0.62 -7.64 3.80
CA PHE A 46 -0.74 -6.21 4.06
C PHE A 46 -1.66 -5.95 5.26
N SER A 47 -1.17 -5.12 6.18
CA SER A 47 -1.93 -4.62 7.32
C SER A 47 -1.49 -3.20 7.68
N ALA A 48 -2.43 -2.38 8.12
CA ALA A 48 -2.19 -1.07 8.71
C ALA A 48 -3.08 -0.87 9.94
N VAL A 49 -2.90 0.23 10.68
CA VAL A 49 -3.75 0.57 11.83
C VAL A 49 -4.80 1.59 11.39
N CYS A 50 -6.07 1.35 11.72
CA CYS A 50 -7.12 2.32 11.50
C CYS A 50 -6.93 3.52 12.45
N PRO A 51 -6.79 4.76 11.95
CA PRO A 51 -6.57 5.93 12.80
C PRO A 51 -7.71 6.23 13.78
N PHE A 52 -8.92 5.76 13.46
CA PHE A 52 -10.11 6.03 14.27
C PHE A 52 -10.25 5.04 15.43
N SER A 53 -10.17 3.74 15.15
CA SER A 53 -10.43 2.69 16.15
C SER A 53 -9.17 2.08 16.76
N GLY A 54 -7.99 2.38 16.23
CA GLY A 54 -6.71 1.77 16.65
C GLY A 54 -6.57 0.27 16.35
N LEU A 55 -7.59 -0.33 15.73
CA LEU A 55 -7.59 -1.75 15.34
C LEU A 55 -6.93 -1.94 13.98
N PRO A 56 -6.35 -3.12 13.72
CA PRO A 56 -5.71 -3.41 12.44
C PRO A 56 -6.74 -3.54 11.32
N ASP A 57 -6.42 -2.94 10.18
CA ASP A 57 -7.06 -3.20 8.90
C ASP A 57 -6.14 -4.12 8.07
N TYR A 58 -6.72 -5.19 7.52
CA TYR A 58 -6.01 -6.15 6.67
C TYR A 58 -6.57 -6.07 5.25
N ALA A 59 -5.70 -6.24 4.26
CA ALA A 59 -6.11 -6.29 2.86
C ALA A 59 -5.33 -7.32 2.04
N LYS A 60 -6.00 -7.86 1.02
CA LYS A 60 -5.31 -8.43 -0.12
C LYS A 60 -4.80 -7.29 -1.00
N LEU A 61 -3.49 -7.16 -1.11
CA LEU A 61 -2.78 -6.19 -1.94
C LEU A 61 -2.42 -6.84 -3.28
N LYS A 62 -2.65 -6.10 -4.36
CA LYS A 62 -2.22 -6.43 -5.71
C LYS A 62 -1.50 -5.24 -6.33
N ILE A 63 -0.36 -5.50 -6.94
CA ILE A 63 0.47 -4.52 -7.64
C ILE A 63 0.60 -4.97 -9.09
N THR A 64 0.33 -4.07 -10.03
CA THR A 64 0.44 -4.33 -11.46
C THR A 64 1.29 -3.26 -12.12
N TYR A 65 2.24 -3.65 -12.98
CA TYR A 65 3.02 -2.71 -13.80
C TYR A 65 3.60 -3.37 -15.05
N TYR A 66 4.06 -2.52 -15.96
CA TYR A 66 4.98 -2.89 -17.04
C TYR A 66 6.33 -2.26 -16.71
N PRO A 67 7.47 -2.98 -16.80
CA PRO A 67 8.78 -2.49 -16.39
C PRO A 67 9.40 -1.57 -17.45
N THR A 68 8.67 -0.53 -17.87
CA THR A 68 9.14 0.44 -18.89
C THR A 68 10.27 1.31 -18.38
N GLY A 69 10.45 1.43 -17.06
CA GLY A 69 11.61 2.06 -16.41
C GLY A 69 12.86 1.18 -16.36
N GLY A 70 12.83 -0.02 -16.98
CA GLY A 70 14.00 -0.90 -17.09
C GLY A 70 14.37 -1.66 -15.82
N LYS A 71 13.45 -1.76 -14.85
CA LYS A 71 13.68 -2.40 -13.56
C LYS A 71 12.43 -3.06 -12.99
N CYS A 72 12.66 -4.04 -12.13
CA CYS A 72 11.63 -4.73 -11.36
C CYS A 72 11.92 -4.58 -9.86
N VAL A 73 10.86 -4.59 -9.06
CA VAL A 73 10.97 -4.54 -7.59
C VAL A 73 11.50 -5.88 -7.06
N GLU A 74 12.44 -5.83 -6.12
CA GLU A 74 12.95 -7.02 -5.44
C GLU A 74 11.96 -7.48 -4.35
N LEU A 75 11.54 -8.75 -4.37
CA LEU A 75 10.40 -9.22 -3.56
C LEU A 75 10.66 -9.23 -2.05
N ARG A 76 11.88 -9.46 -1.58
CA ARG A 76 12.21 -9.40 -0.15
C ARG A 76 12.14 -7.95 0.35
N SER A 77 12.66 -7.00 -0.40
CA SER A 77 12.58 -5.56 -0.13
C SER A 77 11.12 -5.08 -0.11
N LEU A 78 10.31 -5.53 -1.08
CA LEU A 78 8.88 -5.25 -1.15
C LEU A 78 8.15 -5.79 0.08
N LYS A 79 8.48 -7.01 0.53
CA LYS A 79 7.90 -7.58 1.75
C LYS A 79 8.17 -6.70 2.97
N TYR A 80 9.40 -6.23 3.15
CA TYR A 80 9.74 -5.38 4.29
C TYR A 80 9.10 -4.00 4.21
N TYR A 81 9.05 -3.40 3.01
CA TYR A 81 8.29 -2.18 2.75
C TYR A 81 6.81 -2.34 3.13
N ILE A 82 6.13 -3.38 2.63
CA ILE A 82 4.72 -3.66 2.93
C ILE A 82 4.51 -3.93 4.43
N THR A 83 5.44 -4.62 5.09
CA THR A 83 5.35 -4.90 6.53
C THR A 83 5.55 -3.62 7.38
N SER A 84 6.21 -2.59 6.85
CA SER A 84 6.42 -1.31 7.57
C SER A 84 5.12 -0.58 7.89
N PHE A 85 4.02 -0.87 7.17
CA PHE A 85 2.70 -0.31 7.44
C PHE A 85 2.02 -0.86 8.70
N ARG A 86 2.48 -2.01 9.23
CA ARG A 86 1.75 -2.77 10.28
C ARG A 86 1.40 -1.96 11.53
N ASN A 87 2.27 -1.01 11.91
CA ASN A 87 2.08 -0.17 13.09
C ASN A 87 1.79 1.30 12.74
N VAL A 88 1.42 1.57 11.48
CA VAL A 88 1.16 2.91 10.97
C VAL A 88 -0.34 3.17 10.95
N GLY A 89 -0.75 4.26 11.58
CA GLY A 89 -2.11 4.80 11.52
C GLY A 89 -2.36 5.50 10.19
N ILE A 90 -3.09 4.86 9.28
CA ILE A 90 -3.36 5.40 7.95
C ILE A 90 -4.73 4.93 7.44
N TYR A 91 -5.46 5.81 6.75
CA TYR A 91 -6.73 5.45 6.13
C TYR A 91 -6.52 4.47 4.97
N GLN A 92 -7.52 3.64 4.72
CA GLN A 92 -7.46 2.56 3.73
C GLN A 92 -7.09 3.09 2.33
N GLU A 93 -7.72 4.20 1.95
CA GLU A 93 -7.56 4.89 0.68
C GLU A 93 -6.18 5.52 0.55
N GLU A 94 -5.72 6.20 1.61
CA GLU A 94 -4.41 6.86 1.64
C GLU A 94 -3.28 5.82 1.57
N ALA A 95 -3.43 4.66 2.22
CA ALA A 95 -2.44 3.59 2.16
C ALA A 95 -2.27 3.08 0.71
N THR A 96 -3.37 2.88 -0.02
CA THR A 96 -3.32 2.48 -1.44
C THR A 96 -2.59 3.51 -2.29
N ALA A 97 -2.91 4.80 -2.10
CA ALA A 97 -2.30 5.89 -2.83
C ALA A 97 -0.79 6.02 -2.55
N LEU A 98 -0.41 5.88 -1.28
CA LEU A 98 0.98 5.95 -0.84
C LEU A 98 1.82 4.79 -1.39
N ILE A 99 1.28 3.56 -1.37
CA ILE A 99 1.94 2.39 -1.96
C ILE A 99 2.23 2.62 -3.44
N ARG A 100 1.24 3.08 -4.20
CA ARG A 100 1.43 3.37 -5.62
C ARG A 100 2.51 4.44 -5.83
N LYS A 101 2.45 5.55 -5.09
CA LYS A 101 3.41 6.65 -5.22
C LYS A 101 4.85 6.18 -5.00
N HIS A 102 5.12 5.46 -3.92
CA HIS A 102 6.47 4.97 -3.64
C HIS A 102 6.95 3.97 -4.71
N LEU A 103 6.08 3.08 -5.18
CA LEU A 103 6.45 2.12 -6.23
C LEU A 103 6.68 2.79 -7.58
N GLU A 104 5.88 3.77 -7.98
CA GLU A 104 6.08 4.52 -9.24
C GLU A 104 7.41 5.28 -9.23
N LEU A 105 7.75 5.96 -8.12
CA LEU A 105 9.04 6.62 -7.96
C LEU A 105 10.20 5.62 -8.00
N THR A 106 10.03 4.48 -7.33
CA THR A 106 11.04 3.41 -7.25
C THR A 106 11.25 2.71 -8.59
N LEU A 107 10.19 2.47 -9.36
CA LEU A 107 10.20 1.72 -10.62
C LEU A 107 10.36 2.60 -11.86
N GLU A 108 10.20 3.92 -11.72
CA GLU A 108 10.24 4.89 -12.82
C GLU A 108 9.26 4.52 -13.95
N CYS A 109 8.10 3.94 -13.59
CA CYS A 109 7.04 3.61 -14.53
C CYS A 109 5.66 3.65 -13.87
N PRO A 110 4.57 3.76 -14.65
CA PRO A 110 3.22 3.69 -14.11
C PRO A 110 2.95 2.36 -13.40
N VAL A 111 2.36 2.46 -12.20
CA VAL A 111 1.96 1.33 -11.38
C VAL A 111 0.48 1.47 -11.04
N GLN A 112 -0.24 0.36 -11.05
CA GLN A 112 -1.60 0.25 -10.50
C GLN A 112 -1.54 -0.58 -9.22
N VAL A 113 -2.18 -0.08 -8.17
CA VAL A 113 -2.27 -0.74 -6.88
C VAL A 113 -3.73 -0.95 -6.53
N GLU A 114 -4.07 -2.16 -6.10
CA GLU A 114 -5.38 -2.53 -5.58
C GLU A 114 -5.24 -3.10 -4.17
N THR A 115 -6.06 -2.61 -3.24
CA THR A 115 -6.17 -3.17 -1.89
C THR A 115 -7.62 -3.52 -1.62
N ARG A 116 -7.90 -4.81 -1.50
CA ARG A 116 -9.21 -5.33 -1.10
C ARG A 116 -9.17 -5.62 0.40
N TYR A 117 -9.80 -4.76 1.18
CA TYR A 117 -9.82 -4.86 2.63
C TYR A 117 -10.80 -5.92 3.10
N ASN A 118 -10.52 -6.47 4.29
CA ASN A 118 -11.49 -7.30 5.00
C ASN A 118 -12.73 -6.47 5.39
N THR A 119 -13.88 -7.12 5.45
CA THR A 119 -15.17 -6.49 5.76
C THR A 119 -15.11 -5.72 7.09
N ARG A 120 -15.51 -4.45 7.07
CA ARG A 120 -15.58 -3.59 8.26
C ARG A 120 -16.98 -2.98 8.36
N GLY A 121 -17.65 -3.16 9.48
CA GLY A 121 -19.02 -2.65 9.68
C GLY A 121 -20.04 -3.20 8.67
N GLY A 122 -19.78 -4.37 8.07
CA GLY A 122 -20.62 -4.95 7.02
C GLY A 122 -20.35 -4.43 5.61
N PHE A 123 -19.31 -3.61 5.41
CA PHE A 123 -18.93 -3.07 4.11
C PHE A 123 -17.62 -3.69 3.62
N ASP A 124 -17.60 -4.06 2.33
CA ASP A 124 -16.40 -4.47 1.63
C ASP A 124 -15.81 -3.28 0.88
N THR A 125 -14.52 -3.04 1.05
CA THR A 125 -13.81 -1.92 0.42
C THR A 125 -12.78 -2.43 -0.56
N LEU A 126 -12.84 -1.94 -1.79
CA LEU A 126 -11.79 -2.08 -2.80
C LEU A 126 -11.29 -0.68 -3.15
N CYS A 127 -10.03 -0.40 -2.86
CA CYS A 127 -9.35 0.79 -3.35
C CYS A 127 -8.50 0.41 -4.55
N THR A 128 -8.61 1.18 -5.64
CA THR A 128 -7.75 1.07 -6.82
C THR A 128 -7.15 2.43 -7.09
N GLU A 129 -5.82 2.52 -7.13
CA GLU A 129 -5.11 3.74 -7.47
C GLU A 129 -4.17 3.47 -8.66
N GLY A 130 -4.16 4.40 -9.62
CA GLY A 130 -3.33 4.33 -10.82
C GLY A 130 -3.97 3.51 -11.94
N GLN A 131 -3.34 3.55 -13.11
CA GLN A 131 -3.77 2.80 -14.29
C GLN A 131 -2.56 2.36 -15.08
N VAL A 132 -2.54 1.11 -15.54
CA VAL A 132 -1.50 0.59 -16.41
C VAL A 132 -2.08 0.20 -17.76
N SER A 133 -1.49 0.71 -18.82
CA SER A 133 -1.85 0.37 -20.21
C SER A 133 -0.75 -0.45 -20.85
N VAL A 134 -1.13 -1.32 -21.80
CA VAL A 134 -0.16 -2.03 -22.63
C VAL A 134 0.73 -1.00 -23.34
N PRO A 135 2.07 -1.08 -23.20
CA PRO A 135 2.97 -0.17 -23.90
C PRO A 135 2.85 -0.36 -25.42
N SER A 136 2.86 0.74 -26.16
CA SER A 136 2.90 0.75 -27.64
C SER A 136 4.16 0.08 -28.19
#